data_AF-A0A6V8QG06-F1
#
_entry.id   AF-A0A6V8QG06-F1
#
_cell.length_a   1.000
_cell.length_b   1.000
_cell.length_c   1.000
_cell.angle_alpha   90.00
_cell.angle_beta   90.00
_cell.angle_gamma   90.00
#
_symmetry.space_group_name_H-M   'P 1'
#
loop_
_entity.id
_entity.type
_entity.pdbx_description
1 polymer ?
#
loop_
_entity_poly.entity_id
_entity_poly.type
_entity_poly.pdbx_seq_one_letter_code
_entity_poly.pdbx_strand_id
1 'polypeptide(L)'
;MKPFSTIAIPHRDILEGRLTMDVFAADLWEVFKDRAPEEYQDPDIFFRKTYLTSGLKNLLDIAEKRLGGKGGDPIIQLQTPFGGGKTHSLIALYHKAKELGINLIVLSGDKFPAGKNEPTLWEEIERQLEGKIENLEGMVTPGGEKLRELLQRHQPLLLLLDEIHEYVAVKALGVKVGDSNLASQTIAFLQELTGVVKTLDKTILFVSPIKQSLPR
;
A
#
# COMPACT_ATOMS: atom_id res chain seq x y z
N MET A 1 -25.32 -12.42 -29.83
CA MET A 1 -23.97 -12.68 -29.25
C MET A 1 -23.93 -14.14 -28.81
N LYS A 2 -22.82 -14.85 -29.02
CA LYS A 2 -22.64 -16.18 -28.42
C LYS A 2 -22.57 -16.03 -26.89
N PRO A 3 -23.16 -16.94 -26.08
CA PRO A 3 -23.05 -16.88 -24.62
C PRO A 3 -21.58 -16.94 -24.19
N PHE A 4 -21.17 -16.15 -23.19
CA PHE A 4 -19.78 -16.13 -22.69
C PHE A 4 -19.26 -17.53 -22.33
N SER A 5 -20.12 -18.37 -21.76
CA SER A 5 -19.84 -19.77 -21.41
C SER A 5 -19.49 -20.67 -22.61
N THR A 6 -19.75 -20.23 -23.84
CA THR A 6 -19.40 -20.96 -25.07
C THR A 6 -18.07 -20.50 -25.68
N ILE A 7 -17.44 -19.48 -25.10
CA ILE A 7 -16.18 -18.88 -25.56
C ILE A 7 -15.09 -19.04 -24.49
N ALA A 8 -15.46 -18.95 -23.21
CA ALA A 8 -14.56 -19.18 -22.09
C ALA A 8 -15.19 -20.21 -21.15
N ILE A 9 -14.39 -21.23 -20.77
CA ILE A 9 -14.77 -22.20 -19.75
C ILE A 9 -14.37 -21.61 -18.39
N PRO A 10 -15.31 -21.34 -17.48
CA PRO A 10 -14.99 -20.84 -16.14
C PRO A 10 -14.05 -21.79 -15.39
N HIS A 11 -13.24 -21.24 -14.49
CA HIS A 11 -12.38 -22.06 -13.64
C HIS A 11 -13.20 -23.07 -12.83
N ARG A 12 -12.60 -24.22 -12.52
CA ARG A 12 -13.27 -25.35 -11.88
C ARG A 12 -13.96 -24.95 -10.56
N ASP A 13 -13.39 -24.02 -9.81
CA ASP A 13 -13.97 -23.55 -8.54
C ASP A 13 -15.29 -22.79 -8.71
N ILE A 14 -15.45 -22.06 -9.83
CA ILE A 14 -16.70 -21.40 -10.22
C ILE A 14 -17.74 -22.45 -10.61
N LEU A 15 -17.32 -23.47 -11.36
CA LEU A 15 -18.19 -24.57 -11.79
C LEU A 15 -18.66 -25.45 -10.62
N GLU A 16 -17.81 -25.63 -9.61
CA GLU A 16 -18.10 -26.41 -8.41
C GLU A 16 -18.77 -25.60 -7.28
N GLY A 17 -19.09 -24.32 -7.52
CA GLY A 17 -19.77 -23.46 -6.55
C GLY A 17 -18.95 -23.17 -5.29
N ARG A 18 -17.63 -23.41 -5.31
CA ARG A 18 -16.71 -23.09 -4.22
C ARG A 18 -16.29 -21.62 -4.29
N LEU A 19 -17.28 -20.73 -4.17
CA LEU A 19 -17.12 -19.29 -4.23
C LEU A 19 -17.17 -18.70 -2.82
N THR A 20 -16.02 -18.55 -2.17
CA THR A 20 -15.92 -17.60 -1.06
C THR A 20 -15.52 -16.24 -1.64
N MET A 21 -16.33 -15.21 -1.38
CA MET A 21 -16.05 -13.83 -1.83
C MET A 21 -14.68 -13.34 -1.32
N ASP A 22 -14.23 -13.90 -0.21
CA ASP A 22 -12.94 -13.61 0.44
C ASP A 22 -11.73 -14.05 -0.40
N VAL A 23 -11.88 -15.05 -1.27
CA VAL A 23 -10.80 -15.52 -2.17
C VAL A 23 -10.52 -14.54 -3.31
N PHE A 24 -11.44 -13.60 -3.60
CA PHE A 24 -11.30 -12.64 -4.69
C PHE A 24 -10.95 -11.22 -4.23
N ALA A 25 -10.95 -10.97 -2.92
CA ALA A 25 -10.59 -9.68 -2.37
C ALA A 25 -9.06 -9.61 -2.16
N ALA A 26 -8.38 -8.96 -3.10
CA ALA A 26 -6.97 -8.62 -2.93
C ALA A 26 -6.80 -7.76 -1.66
N ASP A 27 -5.92 -8.19 -0.75
CA ASP A 27 -5.65 -7.54 0.53
C ASP A 27 -4.14 -7.44 0.74
N LEU A 28 -3.59 -6.24 0.56
CA LEU A 28 -2.14 -6.02 0.67
C LEU A 28 -1.64 -6.26 2.09
N TRP A 29 -2.45 -5.97 3.11
CA TRP A 29 -2.03 -6.14 4.50
C TRP A 29 -1.90 -7.60 4.87
N GLU A 30 -2.84 -8.45 4.44
CA GLU A 30 -2.74 -9.90 4.67
C GLU A 30 -1.57 -10.52 3.92
N VAL A 31 -1.25 -10.04 2.70
CA VAL A 31 -0.04 -10.47 1.97
C VAL A 31 1.21 -10.08 2.75
N PHE A 32 1.26 -8.84 3.25
CA PHE A 32 2.39 -8.34 4.04
C PHE A 32 2.57 -9.10 5.37
N LYS A 33 1.48 -9.56 5.99
CA LYS A 33 1.50 -10.33 7.25
C LYS A 33 1.68 -11.84 7.04
N ASP A 34 1.89 -12.29 5.82
CA ASP A 34 2.01 -13.71 5.45
C ASP A 34 0.76 -14.54 5.83
N ARG A 35 -0.44 -13.96 5.65
CA ARG A 35 -1.74 -14.55 5.98
C ARG A 35 -2.73 -14.59 4.81
N ALA A 36 -2.33 -14.08 3.64
CA ALA A 36 -3.20 -14.08 2.47
C ALA A 36 -3.37 -15.48 1.87
N PRO A 37 -4.44 -15.70 1.08
CA PRO A 37 -4.55 -16.89 0.24
C PRO A 37 -3.32 -17.09 -0.65
N GLU A 38 -3.01 -18.34 -0.97
CA GLU A 38 -1.83 -18.71 -1.75
C GLU A 38 -1.77 -17.97 -3.10
N GLU A 39 -2.91 -17.68 -3.72
CA GLU A 39 -2.98 -16.93 -4.97
C GLU A 39 -2.40 -15.51 -4.91
N TYR A 40 -2.45 -14.88 -3.73
CA TYR A 40 -1.91 -13.54 -3.50
C TYR A 40 -0.57 -13.58 -2.78
N GLN A 41 -0.34 -14.60 -1.93
CA GLN A 41 0.86 -14.72 -1.12
C GLN A 41 2.07 -15.21 -1.93
N ASP A 42 1.88 -16.19 -2.81
CA ASP A 42 2.97 -16.76 -3.59
C ASP A 42 3.18 -15.95 -4.89
N PRO A 43 4.40 -15.41 -5.14
CA PRO A 43 4.64 -14.56 -6.29
C PRO A 43 4.49 -15.30 -7.63
N ASP A 44 4.87 -16.58 -7.72
CA ASP A 44 4.81 -17.34 -8.97
C ASP A 44 3.36 -17.67 -9.34
N ILE A 45 2.53 -18.05 -8.36
CA ILE A 45 1.10 -18.25 -8.53
C ILE A 45 0.43 -16.92 -8.88
N PHE A 46 0.74 -15.86 -8.14
CA PHE A 46 0.18 -14.52 -8.36
C PHE A 46 0.43 -14.04 -9.80
N PHE A 47 1.68 -14.03 -10.27
CA PHE A 47 2.01 -13.55 -11.61
C PHE A 47 1.53 -14.50 -12.72
N ARG A 48 1.42 -15.81 -12.47
CA ARG A 48 0.83 -16.76 -13.43
C ARG A 48 -0.68 -16.55 -13.60
N LYS A 49 -1.40 -16.21 -12.52
CA LYS A 49 -2.84 -15.92 -12.53
C LYS A 49 -3.16 -14.45 -12.86
N THR A 50 -2.16 -13.57 -12.88
CA THR A 50 -2.33 -12.13 -13.15
C THR A 50 -2.01 -11.78 -14.59
N TYR A 51 -2.95 -11.15 -15.29
CA TYR A 51 -2.68 -10.56 -16.58
C TYR A 51 -1.92 -9.23 -16.44
N LEU A 52 -0.66 -9.19 -16.90
CA LEU A 52 0.17 -7.99 -16.90
C LEU A 52 -0.31 -6.99 -17.96
N THR A 53 -1.31 -6.19 -17.59
CA THR A 53 -1.79 -5.07 -18.41
C THR A 53 -0.66 -4.07 -18.68
N SER A 54 -0.77 -3.29 -19.76
CA SER A 54 0.18 -2.21 -20.05
C SER A 54 0.30 -1.21 -18.90
N GLY A 55 -0.81 -0.96 -18.18
CA GLY A 55 -0.81 -0.10 -17.00
C GLY A 55 0.03 -0.68 -15.86
N LEU A 56 -0.15 -1.96 -15.54
CA LEU A 56 0.64 -2.61 -14.48
C LEU A 56 2.13 -2.68 -14.84
N LYS A 57 2.46 -3.02 -16.09
CA LYS A 57 3.85 -2.98 -16.57
C LYS A 57 4.48 -1.60 -16.40
N ASN A 58 3.77 -0.55 -16.82
CA ASN A 58 4.23 0.82 -16.65
C ASN A 58 4.44 1.21 -15.18
N LEU A 59 3.59 0.75 -14.25
CA LEU A 59 3.80 1.00 -12.81
C LEU A 59 5.07 0.33 -12.30
N LEU A 60 5.34 -0.92 -12.71
CA LEU A 60 6.56 -1.64 -12.36
C LEU A 60 7.81 -0.93 -12.93
N ASP A 61 7.75 -0.49 -14.20
CA ASP A 61 8.85 0.23 -14.86
C ASP A 61 9.15 1.58 -14.16
N ILE A 62 8.11 2.31 -13.75
CA ILE A 62 8.26 3.55 -12.98
C ILE A 62 8.95 3.28 -11.65
N ALA A 63 8.51 2.24 -10.92
CA ALA A 63 9.11 1.87 -9.65
C ALA A 63 10.58 1.48 -9.81
N GLU A 64 10.90 0.60 -10.77
CA GLU A 64 12.27 0.16 -11.05
C GLU A 64 13.18 1.35 -11.42
N LYS A 65 12.69 2.27 -12.27
CA LYS A 65 13.44 3.47 -12.67
C LYS A 65 13.78 4.34 -11.46
N ARG A 66 12.81 4.64 -10.60
CA ARG A 66 13.00 5.50 -9.43
C ARG A 66 13.89 4.81 -8.39
N LEU A 67 13.61 3.56 -8.04
CA LEU A 67 14.41 2.77 -7.08
C LEU A 67 15.86 2.58 -7.57
N GLY A 68 16.07 2.49 -8.89
CA GLY A 68 17.39 2.47 -9.51
C GLY A 68 18.14 3.81 -9.52
N GLY A 69 17.54 4.89 -9.01
CA GLY A 69 18.16 6.23 -8.98
C GLY A 69 18.21 6.93 -10.34
N LYS A 70 17.38 6.50 -11.31
CA LYS A 70 17.33 7.06 -12.67
C LYS A 70 16.31 8.21 -12.79
N GLY A 71 15.91 8.79 -11.64
CA GLY A 71 14.87 9.81 -11.55
C GLY A 71 13.46 9.26 -11.81
N GLY A 72 12.52 10.16 -12.13
CA GLY A 72 11.10 9.84 -12.26
C GLY A 72 10.29 10.32 -11.06
N ASP A 73 8.97 10.19 -11.15
CA ASP A 73 8.04 10.71 -10.15
C ASP A 73 8.20 9.95 -8.81
N PRO A 74 8.40 10.66 -7.69
CA PRO A 74 8.62 10.04 -6.38
C PRO A 74 7.32 9.56 -5.72
N ILE A 75 6.17 10.01 -6.21
CA ILE A 75 4.86 9.71 -5.62
C ILE A 75 3.89 9.39 -6.75
N ILE A 76 3.27 8.22 -6.69
CA ILE A 76 2.30 7.74 -7.67
C ILE A 76 0.97 7.49 -6.96
N GLN A 77 -0.08 8.16 -7.43
CA GLN A 77 -1.44 7.91 -6.98
C GLN A 77 -2.11 6.92 -7.94
N LEU A 78 -2.55 5.77 -7.43
CA LEU A 78 -3.17 4.73 -8.25
C LEU A 78 -4.59 5.14 -8.68
N GLN A 79 -4.76 5.51 -9.94
CA GLN A 79 -6.09 5.77 -10.50
C GLN A 79 -6.58 4.53 -11.25
N THR A 80 -7.78 4.06 -10.91
CA THR A 80 -8.48 3.03 -11.68
C THR A 80 -9.84 3.59 -12.10
N PRO A 81 -10.13 3.73 -13.41
CA PRO A 81 -11.37 4.35 -13.87
C PRO A 81 -12.62 3.51 -13.54
N PHE A 82 -12.50 2.19 -13.38
CA PHE A 82 -13.56 1.31 -12.87
C PHE A 82 -12.96 0.24 -11.94
N GLY A 83 -13.73 -0.19 -10.94
CA GLY A 83 -13.26 -0.87 -9.72
C GLY A 83 -12.46 -2.16 -9.90
N GLY A 84 -11.61 -2.41 -8.90
CA GLY A 84 -10.83 -3.64 -8.72
C GLY A 84 -9.48 -3.61 -9.44
N GLY A 85 -8.40 -3.34 -8.73
CA GLY A 85 -7.05 -3.43 -9.31
C GLY A 85 -5.96 -2.61 -8.62
N LYS A 86 -6.31 -1.66 -7.74
CA LYS A 86 -5.32 -0.87 -6.98
C LYS A 86 -4.53 -1.74 -6.02
N THR A 87 -5.22 -2.41 -5.10
CA THR A 87 -4.60 -3.35 -4.17
C THR A 87 -3.85 -4.47 -4.90
N HIS A 88 -4.41 -4.97 -6.01
CA HIS A 88 -3.71 -5.94 -6.88
C HIS A 88 -2.41 -5.38 -7.47
N SER A 89 -2.39 -4.12 -7.89
CA SER A 89 -1.18 -3.45 -8.40
C SER A 89 -0.15 -3.23 -7.28
N LEU A 90 -0.61 -2.88 -6.06
CA LEU A 90 0.26 -2.78 -4.89
C LEU A 90 0.88 -4.14 -4.53
N ILE A 91 0.12 -5.24 -4.60
CA ILE A 91 0.63 -6.60 -4.37
C ILE A 91 1.68 -6.97 -5.42
N ALA A 92 1.46 -6.64 -6.69
CA ALA A 92 2.47 -6.86 -7.73
C ALA A 92 3.77 -6.10 -7.46
N LEU A 93 3.67 -4.83 -7.04
CA LEU A 93 4.80 -4.01 -6.63
C LEU A 93 5.51 -4.59 -5.40
N TYR A 94 4.76 -5.06 -4.41
CA TYR A 94 5.28 -5.73 -3.22
C TYR A 94 6.12 -6.96 -3.58
N HIS A 95 5.59 -7.86 -4.41
CA HIS A 95 6.30 -9.07 -4.84
C HIS A 95 7.58 -8.74 -5.61
N LYS A 96 7.52 -7.78 -6.54
CA LYS A 96 8.72 -7.35 -7.28
C LYS A 96 9.77 -6.70 -6.40
N ALA A 97 9.36 -5.90 -5.41
CA ALA A 97 10.30 -5.33 -4.47
C ALA A 97 10.97 -6.40 -3.59
N LYS A 98 10.22 -7.41 -3.11
CA LYS A 98 10.81 -8.54 -2.36
C LYS A 98 11.78 -9.35 -3.20
N GLU A 99 11.43 -9.66 -4.45
CA GLU A 99 12.31 -10.37 -5.40
C GLU A 99 13.63 -9.63 -5.60
N LEU A 100 13.59 -8.29 -5.65
CA LEU A 100 14.74 -7.42 -5.85
C LEU A 100 15.49 -7.06 -4.54
N GLY A 101 15.04 -7.52 -3.39
CA GLY A 101 15.64 -7.20 -2.09
C GLY A 101 15.55 -5.71 -1.71
N ILE A 102 14.52 -5.01 -2.19
CA ILE A 102 14.25 -3.59 -1.89
C ILE A 102 13.60 -3.46 -0.52
N ASN A 103 13.97 -2.45 0.25
CA ASN A 103 13.32 -2.17 1.53
C ASN A 103 11.86 -1.76 1.30
N LEU A 104 10.96 -2.21 2.17
CA LEU A 104 9.53 -2.06 1.99
C LEU A 104 8.87 -1.45 3.22
N ILE A 105 7.95 -0.54 2.98
CA ILE A 105 6.95 -0.10 3.95
C ILE A 105 5.58 -0.42 3.37
N VAL A 106 4.74 -1.09 4.15
CA VAL A 106 3.34 -1.36 3.81
C VAL A 106 2.45 -0.77 4.89
N LEU A 107 1.50 0.07 4.52
CA LEU A 107 0.46 0.58 5.42
C LEU A 107 -0.90 0.40 4.76
N SER A 108 -1.88 -0.10 5.51
CA SER A 108 -3.26 -0.28 5.03
C SER A 108 -4.22 0.36 6.02
N GLY A 109 -4.88 1.43 5.60
CA GLY A 109 -5.67 2.26 6.51
C GLY A 109 -6.96 1.61 7.01
N ASP A 110 -7.56 0.74 6.20
CA ASP A 110 -8.74 -0.07 6.50
C ASP A 110 -8.45 -1.21 7.50
N LYS A 111 -7.19 -1.68 7.59
CA LYS A 111 -6.79 -2.68 8.60
C LYS A 111 -6.10 -2.10 9.82
N PHE A 112 -5.33 -1.02 9.66
CA PHE A 112 -4.49 -0.52 10.73
C PHE A 112 -5.31 0.08 11.88
N PRO A 113 -5.05 -0.28 13.16
CA PRO A 113 -5.83 0.21 14.29
C PRO A 113 -5.45 1.65 14.66
N ALA A 114 -6.38 2.37 15.29
CA ALA A 114 -6.10 3.69 15.85
C ALA A 114 -6.60 3.75 17.29
N GLY A 115 -5.75 4.21 18.21
CA GLY A 115 -6.08 4.28 19.63
C GLY A 115 -4.91 4.80 20.45
N LYS A 116 -5.16 5.12 21.72
CA LYS A 116 -4.10 5.59 22.64
C LYS A 116 -3.07 4.52 22.98
N ASN A 117 -3.44 3.25 22.87
CA ASN A 117 -2.58 2.09 23.16
C ASN A 117 -2.23 1.33 21.88
N GLU A 118 -2.53 1.91 20.72
CA GLU A 118 -2.24 1.34 19.41
C GLU A 118 -1.09 2.14 18.79
N PRO A 119 -0.19 1.49 18.04
CA PRO A 119 0.87 2.21 17.36
C PRO A 119 0.28 3.19 16.33
N THR A 120 0.92 4.34 16.16
CA THR A 120 0.63 5.27 15.08
C THR A 120 1.23 4.79 13.75
N LEU A 121 0.82 5.40 12.63
CA LEU A 121 1.34 5.03 11.31
C LEU A 121 2.86 5.25 11.19
N TRP A 122 3.38 6.31 11.79
CA TRP A 122 4.81 6.62 11.74
C TRP A 122 5.63 5.73 12.67
N GLU A 123 5.07 5.30 13.81
CA GLU A 123 5.67 4.25 14.63
C GLU A 123 5.72 2.91 13.90
N GLU A 124 4.70 2.56 13.11
CA GLU A 124 4.73 1.37 12.27
C GLU A 124 5.86 1.43 11.23
N ILE A 125 6.08 2.60 10.62
CA ILE A 125 7.15 2.79 9.64
C ILE A 125 8.51 2.51 10.28
N GLU A 126 8.77 3.06 11.47
CA GLU A 126 10.01 2.79 12.18
C GLU A 126 10.14 1.30 12.52
N ARG A 127 9.06 0.70 13.04
CA ARG A 127 9.06 -0.72 13.40
C ARG A 127 9.31 -1.63 12.21
N GLN A 128 8.75 -1.34 11.03
CA GLN A 128 8.97 -2.15 9.82
C GLN A 128 10.42 -2.06 9.32
N LEU A 129 11.06 -0.90 9.42
CA LEU A 129 12.43 -0.69 8.93
C LEU A 129 13.50 -1.12 9.95
N GLU A 130 13.30 -0.82 11.23
CA GLU A 130 14.32 -0.95 12.28
C GLU A 130 13.98 -2.07 13.29
N GLY A 131 12.78 -2.66 13.23
CA GLY A 131 12.31 -3.69 14.16
C GLY A 131 11.91 -3.17 15.55
N LYS A 132 11.98 -1.86 15.78
CA LYS A 132 11.70 -1.18 17.06
C LYS A 132 11.11 0.20 16.85
N ILE A 133 10.60 0.81 17.93
CA ILE A 133 10.04 2.16 17.96
C ILE A 133 10.85 2.96 18.98
N GLU A 134 11.52 4.02 18.55
CA GLU A 134 12.35 4.87 19.41
C GLU A 134 12.32 6.34 18.97
N ASN A 135 12.51 6.62 17.68
CA ASN A 135 12.71 7.98 17.19
C ASN A 135 11.40 8.65 16.77
N LEU A 136 10.45 7.85 16.27
CA LEU A 136 9.16 8.33 15.77
C LEU A 136 8.04 8.19 16.81
N GLU A 137 8.32 7.74 18.04
CA GLU A 137 7.29 7.52 19.07
C GLU A 137 6.42 8.75 19.36
N GLY A 138 5.13 8.51 19.61
CA GLY A 138 4.20 9.47 20.17
C GLY A 138 2.96 9.70 19.30
N MET A 139 2.05 10.53 19.83
CA MET A 139 0.76 10.84 19.19
C MET A 139 0.78 12.09 18.30
N VAL A 140 1.92 12.78 18.22
CA VAL A 140 2.15 13.97 17.39
C VAL A 140 3.11 13.60 16.27
N THR A 141 2.91 14.13 15.06
CA THR A 141 3.80 13.83 13.92
C THR A 141 5.27 14.08 14.28
N PRO A 142 6.22 13.19 13.91
CA PRO A 142 7.61 13.27 14.33
C PRO A 142 8.39 14.40 13.64
N GLY A 143 7.84 15.03 12.60
CA GLY A 143 8.49 16.06 11.81
C GLY A 143 9.29 15.49 10.63
N GLY A 144 9.44 16.30 9.59
CA GLY A 144 10.09 15.89 8.34
C GLY A 144 11.57 15.48 8.48
N GLU A 145 12.33 16.02 9.44
CA GLU A 145 13.76 15.72 9.56
C GLU A 145 14.00 14.30 10.09
N LYS A 146 13.29 13.90 11.14
CA LYS A 146 13.35 12.52 11.65
C LYS A 146 12.95 11.50 10.59
N LEU A 147 11.91 11.82 9.81
CA LEU A 147 11.48 10.99 8.68
C LEU A 147 12.56 10.92 7.60
N ARG A 148 13.20 12.04 7.27
CA ARG A 148 14.30 12.07 6.29
C ARG A 148 15.46 11.19 6.72
N GLU A 149 15.93 11.33 7.96
CA GLU A 149 17.02 10.52 8.50
C GLU A 149 16.71 9.03 8.41
N LEU A 150 15.50 8.61 8.83
CA LEU A 150 15.08 7.21 8.76
C LEU A 150 15.02 6.71 7.32
N LEU A 151 14.28 7.38 6.44
CA LEU A 151 14.03 6.91 5.07
C LEU A 151 15.30 6.94 4.21
N GLN A 152 16.18 7.92 4.42
CA GLN A 152 17.42 8.05 3.66
C GLN A 152 18.37 6.87 3.89
N ARG A 153 18.47 6.36 5.13
CA ARG A 153 19.32 5.20 5.48
C ARG A 153 18.85 3.90 4.83
N HIS A 154 17.57 3.80 4.47
CA HIS A 154 16.95 2.59 3.93
C HIS A 154 16.75 2.63 2.41
N GLN A 155 17.37 3.56 1.70
CA GLN A 155 17.32 3.55 0.24
C GLN A 155 18.09 2.35 -0.34
N PRO A 156 17.57 1.67 -1.39
CA PRO A 156 16.33 1.95 -2.10
C PRO A 156 15.08 1.49 -1.31
N LEU A 157 14.02 2.30 -1.35
CA LEU A 157 12.84 2.14 -0.50
C LEU A 157 11.54 2.31 -1.27
N LEU A 158 10.64 1.32 -1.16
CA LEU A 158 9.30 1.35 -1.71
C LEU A 158 8.26 1.48 -0.58
N LEU A 159 7.42 2.52 -0.65
CA LEU A 159 6.30 2.72 0.26
C LEU A 159 4.98 2.39 -0.45
N LEU A 160 4.19 1.50 0.13
CA LEU A 160 2.88 1.09 -0.38
C LEU A 160 1.80 1.45 0.65
N LEU A 161 1.00 2.45 0.33
CA LEU A 161 -0.05 3.00 1.19
C LEU A 161 -1.43 2.69 0.60
N ASP A 162 -2.12 1.72 1.17
CA ASP A 162 -3.47 1.32 0.77
C ASP A 162 -4.51 1.98 1.69
N GLU A 163 -5.60 2.52 1.13
CA GLU A 163 -6.80 2.99 1.85
C GLU A 163 -6.54 3.92 3.08
N ILE A 164 -5.45 4.69 3.10
CA ILE A 164 -5.07 5.58 4.22
C ILE A 164 -6.15 6.62 4.58
N HIS A 165 -6.95 7.01 3.59
CA HIS A 165 -8.16 7.82 3.70
C HIS A 165 -9.12 7.28 4.76
N GLU A 166 -9.33 5.96 4.80
CA GLU A 166 -10.22 5.30 5.74
C GLU A 166 -9.70 5.42 7.16
N TYR A 167 -8.38 5.24 7.34
CA TYR A 167 -7.73 5.47 8.63
C TYR A 167 -7.98 6.88 9.15
N VAL A 168 -7.74 7.89 8.31
CA VAL A 168 -7.91 9.31 8.69
C VAL A 168 -9.39 9.63 8.98
N ALA A 169 -10.30 9.21 8.09
CA ALA A 169 -11.71 9.61 8.16
C ALA A 169 -12.51 8.86 9.22
N VAL A 170 -12.18 7.59 9.48
CA VAL A 170 -12.99 6.70 10.33
C VAL A 170 -12.31 6.43 11.67
N LYS A 171 -11.02 6.09 11.66
CA LYS A 171 -10.35 5.56 12.86
C LYS A 171 -9.67 6.65 13.68
N ALA A 172 -8.82 7.44 13.05
CA ALA A 172 -8.01 8.44 13.72
C ALA A 172 -8.81 9.68 14.17
N LEU A 173 -9.96 9.95 13.55
CA LEU A 173 -10.78 11.12 13.83
C LEU A 173 -11.27 11.16 15.29
N GLY A 174 -11.59 10.01 15.86
CA GLY A 174 -12.08 9.87 17.24
C GLY A 174 -11.00 9.94 18.32
N VAL A 175 -9.73 9.85 17.96
CA VAL A 175 -8.62 9.76 18.93
C VAL A 175 -8.10 11.15 19.27
N LYS A 176 -8.36 11.61 20.50
CA LYS A 176 -7.91 12.94 20.99
C LYS A 176 -6.40 13.00 21.21
N VAL A 177 -5.79 14.09 20.75
CA VAL A 177 -4.37 14.39 20.92
C VAL A 177 -4.22 15.87 21.27
N GLY A 178 -3.96 16.18 22.55
CA GLY A 178 -3.99 17.55 23.05
C GLY A 178 -5.30 18.27 22.68
N ASP A 179 -5.18 19.43 22.07
CA ASP A 179 -6.32 20.24 21.59
C ASP A 179 -6.86 19.81 20.22
N SER A 180 -6.25 18.82 19.55
CA SER A 180 -6.67 18.29 18.25
C SER A 180 -7.01 16.80 18.29
N ASN A 181 -6.75 16.07 17.20
CA ASN A 181 -6.97 14.63 17.07
C ASN A 181 -5.90 13.96 16.18
N LEU A 182 -5.85 12.63 16.26
CA LEU A 182 -4.89 11.83 15.50
C LEU A 182 -5.09 11.94 13.99
N ALA A 183 -6.31 12.22 13.50
CA ALA A 183 -6.55 12.46 12.08
C ALA A 183 -5.80 13.71 11.58
N SER A 184 -5.87 14.83 12.31
CA SER A 184 -5.10 16.04 11.98
C SER A 184 -3.60 15.79 12.01
N GLN A 185 -3.11 15.06 13.01
CA GLN A 185 -1.70 14.68 13.10
C GLN A 185 -1.28 13.77 11.93
N THR A 186 -2.13 12.84 11.53
CA THR A 186 -1.88 11.95 10.40
C THR A 186 -1.84 12.71 9.08
N ILE A 187 -2.70 13.71 8.88
CA ILE A 187 -2.65 14.56 7.68
C ILE A 187 -1.34 15.36 7.62
N ALA A 188 -0.91 15.96 8.73
CA ALA A 188 0.37 16.66 8.81
C ALA A 188 1.53 15.69 8.52
N PHE A 189 1.52 14.50 9.12
CA PHE A 189 2.48 13.44 8.85
C PHE A 189 2.55 13.06 7.36
N LEU A 190 1.42 12.87 6.67
CA LEU A 190 1.40 12.55 5.23
C LEU A 190 1.97 13.69 4.38
N GLN A 191 1.75 14.95 4.76
CA GLN A 191 2.36 16.10 4.09
C GLN A 191 3.89 16.11 4.27
N GLU A 192 4.37 15.84 5.49
CA GLU A 192 5.80 15.74 5.79
C GLU A 192 6.45 14.56 5.05
N LEU A 193 5.84 13.37 5.13
CA LEU A 193 6.30 12.16 4.45
C LEU A 193 6.43 12.38 2.94
N THR A 194 5.39 12.94 2.30
CA THR A 194 5.43 13.21 0.85
C THR A 194 6.47 14.28 0.50
N GLY A 195 6.67 15.28 1.36
CA GLY A 195 7.74 16.26 1.22
C GLY A 195 9.12 15.62 1.24
N VAL A 196 9.36 14.71 2.19
CA VAL A 196 10.63 13.98 2.34
C VAL A 196 10.88 13.05 1.16
N VAL A 197 9.90 12.21 0.79
CA VAL A 197 10.02 11.25 -0.33
C VAL A 197 10.41 11.94 -1.64
N LYS A 198 9.92 13.16 -1.89
CA LYS A 198 10.31 13.97 -3.06
C LYS A 198 11.81 14.31 -3.10
N THR A 199 12.47 14.38 -1.94
CA THR A 199 13.90 14.73 -1.81
C THR A 199 14.84 13.52 -1.89
N LEU A 200 14.32 12.28 -1.93
CA LEU A 200 15.11 11.06 -1.88
C LEU A 200 15.17 10.36 -3.25
N ASP A 201 16.37 10.22 -3.82
CA ASP A 201 16.57 9.78 -5.21
C ASP A 201 16.14 8.35 -5.53
N LYS A 202 16.17 7.46 -4.54
CA LYS A 202 15.86 6.02 -4.66
C LYS A 202 14.68 5.60 -3.79
N THR A 203 13.76 6.53 -3.55
CA THR A 203 12.52 6.27 -2.81
C THR A 203 11.33 6.56 -3.69
N ILE A 204 10.31 5.70 -3.63
CA ILE A 204 9.02 5.92 -4.29
C ILE A 204 7.87 5.52 -3.39
N LEU A 205 6.80 6.31 -3.43
CA LEU A 205 5.56 6.10 -2.70
C LEU A 205 4.40 5.84 -3.66
N PHE A 206 3.71 4.72 -3.50
CA PHE A 206 2.42 4.46 -4.13
C PHE A 206 1.30 4.61 -3.12
N VAL A 207 0.25 5.35 -3.49
CA VAL A 207 -0.94 5.53 -2.65
C VAL A 207 -2.22 5.21 -3.42
N SER A 208 -3.12 4.42 -2.83
CA SER A 208 -4.42 4.12 -3.42
C SER A 208 -5.49 5.12 -2.92
N PRO A 209 -6.12 5.93 -3.78
CA PRO A 209 -7.17 6.86 -3.38
C PRO A 209 -8.52 6.18 -3.18
N ILE A 210 -9.41 6.88 -2.47
CA ILE A 210 -10.83 6.57 -2.19
C ILE A 210 -11.51 5.86 -3.37
N LYS A 211 -12.31 4.82 -3.08
CA LYS A 211 -13.41 4.37 -3.95
C LYS A 211 -14.45 5.50 -4.00
N GLN A 212 -14.37 6.40 -4.96
CA GLN A 212 -15.52 7.24 -5.27
C GLN A 212 -16.60 6.31 -5.82
N SER A 213 -17.57 5.92 -4.98
CA SER A 213 -18.87 5.54 -5.50
C SER A 213 -19.43 6.80 -6.15
N LEU A 214 -19.35 6.87 -7.48
CA LEU A 214 -20.12 7.84 -8.25
C LEU A 214 -21.58 7.74 -7.75
N PRO A 215 -22.20 8.83 -7.30
CA PRO A 215 -23.65 8.82 -7.11
C PRO A 215 -24.27 8.42 -8.45
N ARG A 216 -25.16 7.42 -8.40
CA ARG A 216 -25.98 7.03 -9.55
C ARG A 216 -26.95 8.14 -9.91
#